data_AF-A0A1M2ZWV8-F1
#
_entry.id   AF-A0A1M2ZWV8-F1
#
_cell.length_a   1.000
_cell.length_b   1.000
_cell.length_c   1.000
_cell.angle_alpha   90.00
_cell.angle_beta   90.00
_cell.angle_gamma   90.00
#
_symmetry.space_group_name_H-M   'P 1'
#
loop_
_entity.id
_entity.type
_entity.pdbx_description
1 polymer ?
#
loop_
_entity_poly.entity_id
_entity_poly.type
_entity_poly.pdbx_seq_one_letter_code
_entity_poly.pdbx_strand_id
1 'polypeptide(L)'
;MTLEELKALEALDRAATAGPWYVRRLDDELCMGAIAVSTRPDTGANEDMRSGAWPGAEIVAACLVQAPPYVVPQDDRYEENAQLIAAIRTALPDLLRLAHLALQRKD
;
A
#
# COMPACT_ATOMS: atom_id res chain seq x y z
N MET A 1 1.44 23.31 -2.79
CA MET A 1 2.70 22.58 -2.66
C MET A 1 3.85 23.53 -2.88
N THR A 2 4.65 23.77 -1.84
CA THR A 2 5.91 24.51 -1.87
C THR A 2 7.08 23.57 -2.17
N LEU A 3 8.26 24.11 -2.44
CA LEU A 3 9.47 23.30 -2.65
C LEU A 3 9.85 22.50 -1.40
N GLU A 4 9.66 23.06 -0.20
CA GLU A 4 9.94 22.37 1.05
C GLU A 4 8.96 21.22 1.31
N GLU A 5 7.67 21.43 1.01
CA GLU A 5 6.67 20.34 1.05
C GLU A 5 7.02 19.21 0.07
N LEU A 6 7.52 19.54 -1.13
CA LEU A 6 7.96 18.55 -2.11
C LEU A 6 9.17 17.76 -1.62
N LYS A 7 10.20 18.43 -1.08
CA LYS A 7 11.39 17.78 -0.50
C LYS A 7 11.03 16.83 0.65
N ALA A 8 10.02 17.19 1.46
CA ALA A 8 9.54 16.32 2.54
C ALA A 8 8.92 15.03 1.99
N LEU A 9 8.12 15.11 0.91
CA LEU A 9 7.58 13.92 0.24
C LEU A 9 8.66 13.05 -0.39
N GLU A 10 9.68 13.65 -1.01
CA GLU A 10 10.83 12.90 -1.55
C GLU A 10 11.62 12.17 -0.45
N ALA A 11 11.76 12.78 0.73
CA ALA A 11 12.39 12.14 1.88
C ALA A 11 11.60 10.93 2.36
N LEU A 12 10.26 11.03 2.40
CA LEU A 12 9.38 9.90 2.74
C LEU A 12 9.45 8.78 1.70
N ASP A 13 9.42 9.11 0.39
CA ASP A 13 9.53 8.11 -0.69
C ASP A 13 10.83 7.30 -0.59
N ARG A 14 11.97 7.96 -0.30
CA ARG A 14 13.26 7.29 -0.14
C ARG A 14 13.36 6.45 1.14
N ALA A 15 12.64 6.81 2.20
CA ALA A 15 12.70 6.12 3.48
C ALA A 15 11.73 4.92 3.57
N ALA A 16 10.64 4.94 2.80
CA ALA A 16 9.65 3.88 2.78
C ALA A 16 10.15 2.61 2.09
N THR A 17 9.47 1.49 2.32
CA THR A 17 9.71 0.24 1.60
C THR A 17 9.71 0.48 0.09
N ALA A 18 10.72 -0.04 -0.60
CA ALA A 18 10.83 0.09 -2.05
C ALA A 18 9.58 -0.52 -2.74
N GLY A 19 9.11 0.15 -3.78
CA GLY A 19 8.09 -0.41 -4.69
C GLY A 19 8.70 -1.38 -5.70
N PRO A 20 7.88 -1.96 -6.60
CA PRO A 20 6.43 -1.78 -6.69
C PRO A 20 5.68 -2.44 -5.53
N TRP A 21 4.52 -1.89 -5.19
CA TRP A 21 3.60 -2.50 -4.24
C TRP A 21 2.38 -3.04 -4.99
N TYR A 22 1.73 -4.04 -4.39
CA TYR A 22 0.63 -4.78 -4.97
C TYR A 22 -0.49 -4.92 -3.95
N VAL A 23 -1.72 -5.05 -4.42
CA VAL A 23 -2.82 -5.54 -3.58
C VAL A 23 -2.67 -7.04 -3.43
N ARG A 24 -2.81 -7.53 -2.20
CA ARG A 24 -2.80 -8.95 -1.89
C ARG A 24 -4.05 -9.31 -1.10
N ARG A 25 -4.78 -10.29 -1.61
CA ARG A 25 -5.90 -10.92 -0.92
C ARG A 25 -5.37 -12.15 -0.19
N LEU A 26 -5.61 -12.20 1.10
CA LEU A 26 -5.15 -13.25 2.00
C LEU A 26 -6.43 -13.82 2.61
N ASP A 27 -6.82 -15.02 2.20
CA ASP A 27 -8.13 -15.62 2.46
C ASP A 27 -7.98 -16.99 3.15
N ASP A 28 -8.97 -17.58 3.85
CA ASP A 28 -10.32 -17.93 3.34
C ASP A 28 -11.56 -17.19 3.95
N GLU A 29 -12.68 -17.18 3.18
CA GLU A 29 -14.03 -16.68 3.56
C GLU A 29 -14.59 -17.29 4.85
N LEU A 30 -14.02 -18.41 5.33
CA LEU A 30 -14.49 -19.11 6.52
C LEU A 30 -13.73 -18.68 7.79
N CYS A 31 -12.52 -18.12 7.70
CA CYS A 31 -11.62 -17.93 8.83
C CYS A 31 -10.54 -16.84 8.64
N MET A 32 -10.94 -15.56 8.58
CA MET A 32 -10.06 -14.37 8.81
C MET A 32 -9.41 -13.75 7.56
N GLY A 33 -10.24 -13.34 6.58
CA GLY A 33 -9.78 -12.64 5.39
C GLY A 33 -9.07 -11.31 5.69
N ALA A 34 -8.04 -11.00 4.91
CA ALA A 34 -7.31 -9.75 4.94
C ALA A 34 -7.07 -9.21 3.52
N ILE A 35 -7.16 -7.89 3.40
CA ILE A 35 -6.81 -7.16 2.18
C ILE A 35 -5.66 -6.24 2.54
N ALA A 36 -4.53 -6.42 1.87
CA ALA A 36 -3.27 -5.79 2.22
C ALA A 36 -2.53 -5.24 1.01
N VAL A 37 -1.59 -4.36 1.29
CA VAL A 37 -0.57 -3.86 0.37
C VAL A 37 0.70 -4.66 0.64
N SER A 38 1.28 -5.26 -0.40
CA SER A 38 2.44 -6.14 -0.32
C SER A 38 3.54 -5.72 -1.29
N THR A 39 4.78 -6.07 -0.98
CA THR A 39 5.92 -5.99 -1.91
C THR A 39 5.94 -7.11 -2.95
N ARG A 40 5.01 -8.05 -2.86
CA ARG A 40 4.85 -9.18 -3.78
C ARG A 40 3.42 -9.22 -4.34
N PRO A 41 3.25 -9.65 -5.61
CA PRO A 41 1.93 -9.88 -6.16
C PRO A 41 1.11 -10.87 -5.34
N ASP A 42 -0.21 -10.84 -5.54
CA ASP A 42 -1.11 -11.87 -5.04
C ASP A 42 -0.76 -13.23 -5.65
N THR A 43 -0.73 -14.26 -4.82
CA THR A 43 -0.43 -15.64 -5.20
C THR A 43 -1.69 -16.45 -5.50
N GLY A 44 -2.86 -15.99 -5.03
CA GLY A 44 -4.10 -16.76 -5.06
C GLY A 44 -4.06 -18.03 -4.20
N ALA A 45 -3.05 -18.16 -3.32
CA ALA A 45 -2.83 -19.38 -2.54
C ALA A 45 -3.64 -19.43 -1.23
N ASN A 46 -4.52 -18.45 -0.97
CA ASN A 46 -5.31 -18.34 0.26
C ASN A 46 -4.41 -18.45 1.51
N GLU A 47 -3.40 -17.59 1.56
CA GLU A 47 -2.44 -17.59 2.65
C GLU A 47 -3.07 -16.97 3.90
N ASP A 48 -3.13 -17.72 5.00
CA ASP A 48 -3.81 -17.29 6.21
C ASP A 48 -2.94 -17.38 7.47
N MET A 49 -3.35 -16.67 8.52
CA MET A 49 -2.65 -16.60 9.82
C MET A 49 -2.78 -17.90 10.64
N ARG A 50 -3.83 -18.70 10.41
CA ARG A 50 -4.14 -19.91 11.17
C ARG A 50 -3.32 -21.11 10.70
N SER A 51 -3.11 -21.26 9.40
CA SER A 51 -2.21 -22.27 8.81
C SER A 51 -0.74 -21.96 9.05
N GLY A 52 -0.44 -20.71 9.46
CA GLY A 52 0.93 -20.22 9.61
C GLY A 52 1.60 -19.86 8.29
N ALA A 53 0.84 -19.86 7.18
CA ALA A 53 1.32 -19.47 5.85
C ALA A 53 1.37 -17.95 5.64
N TRP A 54 0.95 -17.15 6.63
CA TRP A 54 0.90 -15.70 6.53
C TRP A 54 2.24 -15.07 6.12
N PRO A 55 2.31 -14.36 4.97
CA PRO A 55 3.54 -13.79 4.43
C PRO A 55 3.85 -12.43 5.06
N GLY A 56 3.90 -12.35 6.40
CA GLY A 56 3.98 -11.08 7.13
C GLY A 56 5.19 -10.20 6.78
N ALA A 57 6.30 -10.80 6.35
CA ALA A 57 7.49 -10.06 5.90
C ALA A 57 7.29 -9.31 4.58
N GLU A 58 6.23 -9.63 3.83
CA GLU A 58 5.93 -9.05 2.52
C GLU A 58 4.89 -7.92 2.63
N ILE A 59 4.14 -7.87 3.73
CA ILE A 59 3.04 -6.93 3.96
C ILE A 59 3.57 -5.57 4.42
N VAL A 60 3.13 -4.51 3.73
CA VAL A 60 3.46 -3.11 4.02
C VAL A 60 2.36 -2.42 4.80
N ALA A 61 1.09 -2.68 4.44
CA ALA A 61 -0.07 -2.11 5.11
C ALA A 61 -1.28 -3.05 4.99
N ALA A 62 -2.14 -3.10 6.00
CA ALA A 62 -3.43 -3.77 5.92
C ALA A 62 -4.55 -2.74 5.75
N CYS A 63 -5.52 -3.05 4.89
CA CYS A 63 -6.74 -2.27 4.67
C CYS A 63 -7.99 -3.01 5.15
N LEU A 64 -7.91 -4.35 5.29
CA LEU A 64 -8.87 -5.18 6.00
C LEU A 64 -8.14 -6.25 6.81
N VAL A 65 -8.60 -6.50 8.04
CA VAL A 65 -8.32 -7.73 8.81
C VAL A 65 -9.63 -8.11 9.50
N GLN A 66 -10.29 -9.16 9.00
CA GLN A 66 -11.64 -9.51 9.42
C GLN A 66 -11.70 -10.13 10.82
N ALA A 67 -10.68 -10.92 11.20
CA ALA A 67 -10.67 -11.57 12.50
C ALA A 67 -9.24 -11.61 13.10
N PRO A 68 -9.07 -11.27 14.40
CA PRO A 68 -10.01 -10.38 15.10
C PRO A 68 -10.22 -9.09 14.27
N PRO A 69 -11.45 -8.50 14.26
CA PRO A 69 -11.71 -7.27 13.53
C PRO A 69 -10.74 -6.18 13.99
N TYR A 70 -9.79 -5.81 13.14
CA TYR A 70 -8.69 -4.93 13.54
C TYR A 70 -8.55 -3.73 12.60
N VAL A 71 -8.52 -3.99 11.30
CA VAL A 71 -8.60 -2.94 10.28
C VAL A 71 -9.92 -3.16 9.55
N VAL A 72 -10.94 -2.36 9.85
CA VAL A 72 -12.26 -2.48 9.23
C VAL A 72 -12.75 -1.07 8.89
N PRO A 73 -12.64 -0.62 7.64
CA PRO A 73 -13.15 0.69 7.25
C PRO A 73 -14.67 0.70 7.32
N GLN A 74 -15.25 1.82 7.76
CA GLN A 74 -16.71 1.91 7.97
C GLN A 74 -17.53 1.86 6.68
N ASP A 75 -16.90 2.13 5.54
CA ASP A 75 -17.53 2.20 4.22
C ASP A 75 -17.20 0.99 3.32
N ASP A 76 -16.58 -0.05 3.90
CA ASP A 76 -16.17 -1.29 3.22
C ASP A 76 -15.21 -1.08 2.02
N ARG A 77 -14.58 0.09 1.89
CA ARG A 77 -13.67 0.42 0.77
C ARG A 77 -12.24 -0.09 0.94
N TYR A 78 -12.07 -1.23 1.61
CA TYR A 78 -10.75 -1.77 1.91
C TYR A 78 -9.96 -2.16 0.65
N GLU A 79 -10.63 -2.62 -0.41
CA GLU A 79 -9.96 -2.95 -1.68
C GLU A 79 -9.49 -1.69 -2.39
N GLU A 80 -10.35 -0.68 -2.48
CA GLU A 80 -10.05 0.60 -3.12
C GLU A 80 -8.91 1.32 -2.40
N ASN A 81 -8.88 1.27 -1.07
CA ASN A 81 -7.79 1.82 -0.27
C ASN A 81 -6.46 1.13 -0.58
N ALA A 82 -6.44 -0.21 -0.63
CA ALA A 82 -5.23 -0.96 -0.97
C ALA A 82 -4.76 -0.67 -2.41
N GLN A 83 -5.70 -0.60 -3.36
CA GLN A 83 -5.42 -0.24 -4.75
C GLN A 83 -4.82 1.16 -4.87
N LEU A 84 -5.40 2.14 -4.18
CA LEU A 84 -4.91 3.52 -4.19
C LEU A 84 -3.48 3.60 -3.65
N ILE A 85 -3.20 2.95 -2.51
CA ILE A 85 -1.87 2.95 -1.91
C ILE A 85 -0.84 2.32 -2.85
N ALA A 86 -1.14 1.16 -3.44
CA ALA A 86 -0.25 0.49 -4.38
C ALA A 86 0.00 1.32 -5.64
N ALA A 87 -1.05 1.94 -6.19
CA ALA A 87 -0.96 2.81 -7.37
C ALA A 87 -0.14 4.07 -7.09
N ILE A 88 -0.39 4.75 -5.96
CA ILE A 88 0.35 5.95 -5.56
C ILE A 88 1.82 5.62 -5.37
N ARG A 89 2.18 4.52 -4.68
CA ARG A 89 3.59 4.13 -4.51
C ARG A 89 4.32 4.03 -5.84
N THR A 90 3.66 3.43 -6.83
CA THR A 90 4.20 3.22 -8.17
C THR A 90 4.35 4.54 -8.93
N ALA A 91 3.37 5.43 -8.83
CA ALA A 91 3.36 6.73 -9.53
C ALA A 91 4.21 7.81 -8.85
N LEU A 92 4.48 7.68 -7.54
CA LEU A 92 5.06 8.75 -6.71
C LEU A 92 6.40 9.29 -7.25
N PRO A 93 7.39 8.47 -7.63
CA PRO A 93 8.66 8.99 -8.15
C PRO A 93 8.48 9.90 -9.38
N ASP A 94 7.59 9.53 -10.30
CA ASP A 94 7.29 10.33 -11.48
C ASP A 94 6.51 11.61 -11.15
N LEU A 95 5.55 11.53 -10.23
CA LEU A 95 4.81 12.71 -9.76
C LEU A 95 5.75 13.73 -9.11
N LEU A 96 6.70 13.27 -8.27
CA LEU A 96 7.70 14.13 -7.63
C LEU A 96 8.62 14.79 -8.67
N ARG A 97 9.10 14.02 -9.65
CA ARG A 97 9.91 14.53 -10.77
C ARG A 97 9.16 15.62 -11.56
N LEU A 98 7.89 15.39 -11.90
CA LEU A 98 7.07 16.37 -12.63
C LEU A 98 6.80 17.63 -11.81
N ALA A 99 6.52 17.48 -10.51
CA ALA A 99 6.33 18.62 -9.61
C ALA A 99 7.60 19.49 -9.51
N HIS A 100 8.77 18.85 -9.47
CA HIS A 100 10.06 19.55 -9.45
C HIS A 100 10.24 20.44 -10.70
N LEU A 101 10.00 19.87 -11.89
CA LEU A 101 10.08 20.62 -13.15
C LEU A 101 9.07 21.78 -13.22
N ALA A 102 7.88 21.61 -12.66
CA ALA A 102 6.85 22.63 -12.67
C ALA A 102 7.17 23.80 -11.74
N LEU A 103 7.75 23.54 -10.57
CA LEU A 103 8.10 24.57 -9.58
C LEU A 103 9.34 25.35 -10.01
N GLN A 104 10.36 24.69 -10.60
CA GLN A 104 11.55 25.37 -11.13
C GLN A 104 11.28 26.34 -12.29
N ARG A 105 10.11 26.23 -12.96
CA ARG A 105 9.71 27.14 -14.04
C ARG A 105 8.97 28.39 -13.55
N LYS A 106 8.57 28.42 -12.28
CA LYS A 106 7.83 29.53 -11.68
C LYS A 106 8.74 30.54 -10.98
N ASP A 107 9.99 30.17 -10.75
CA ASP A 107 11.08 31.02 -10.25
C ASP A 107 11.91 31.57 -11.43
#